data_AF-A0A9P7B7U3-F1
#
_entry.id   AF-A0A9P7B7U3-F1
#
_cell.length_a   1.000
_cell.length_b   1.000
_cell.length_c   1.000
_cell.angle_alpha   90.00
_cell.angle_beta   90.00
_cell.angle_gamma   90.00
#
_symmetry.space_group_name_H-M   'P 1'
#
loop_
_entity.id
_entity.type
_entity.pdbx_description
1 polymer ?
#
loop_
_entity_poly.entity_id
_entity_poly.type
_entity_poly.pdbx_seq_one_letter_code
_entity_poly.pdbx_strand_id
1 'polypeptide(L)' 'MRSRAHPHSPPVSPAIPPAHACHRRPPTASHPKEREIVKKGWGTWTNFMQSYGLKAYDLDDIDEAKAILSAMAANED' A
#
# COMPACT_ATOMS: atom_id res chain seq x y z
N MET A 1 41.45 30.60 31.50
CA MET A 1 41.93 29.21 31.53
C MET A 1 40.81 28.31 32.05
N ARG A 2 40.48 27.25 31.30
CA ARG A 2 39.60 26.09 31.62
C ARG A 2 38.08 26.42 31.67
N SER A 3 37.37 26.32 30.55
CA SER A 3 36.83 25.10 29.91
C SER A 3 35.40 24.77 30.37
N ARG A 4 34.45 25.15 29.49
CA ARG A 4 33.35 24.33 28.97
C ARG A 4 32.39 23.72 30.02
N ALA A 5 31.25 24.40 30.16
CA ALA A 5 30.02 23.81 30.70
C ALA A 5 29.76 22.45 30.03
N HIS A 6 29.45 21.45 30.86
CA HIS A 6 29.02 20.13 30.42
C HIS A 6 27.68 20.27 29.70
N PRO A 7 27.53 19.86 28.42
CA PRO A 7 26.19 19.64 27.90
C PRO A 7 25.66 18.37 28.57
N HIS A 8 24.67 18.54 29.45
CA HIS A 8 23.80 17.45 29.87
C HIS A 8 23.19 16.86 28.61
N SER A 9 23.67 15.69 28.18
CA SER A 9 23.02 14.94 27.11
C SER A 9 21.64 14.52 27.61
N PRO A 10 20.54 14.85 26.90
CA PRO A 10 19.27 14.23 27.21
C PRO A 10 19.38 12.72 26.93
N PRO A 11 18.68 11.85 27.69
CA PRO A 11 18.64 10.43 27.38
C PRO A 11 18.05 10.26 25.97
N VAL A 12 18.74 9.49 25.14
CA VAL A 12 18.21 8.99 23.88
C VAL A 12 16.97 8.16 24.20
N SER A 13 15.79 8.77 24.06
CA SER A 13 14.55 8.00 24.06
C SER A 13 14.66 6.96 22.96
N PRO A 14 14.41 5.66 23.24
CA PRO A 14 14.32 4.68 22.18
C PRO A 14 13.18 5.13 21.27
N ALA A 15 13.52 5.36 20.00
CA ALA A 15 12.53 5.58 18.96
C ALA A 15 11.62 4.35 18.92
N ILE A 16 10.46 4.45 19.57
CA ILE A 16 9.35 3.55 19.29
C ILE A 16 9.02 3.80 17.82
N PRO A 17 9.22 2.83 16.90
CA PRO A 17 8.77 3.03 15.53
C PRO A 17 7.27 3.31 15.58
N PRO A 18 6.75 4.32 14.87
CA PRO A 18 5.32 4.53 14.85
C PRO A 18 4.67 3.23 14.35
N ALA A 19 3.83 2.63 15.20
CA ALA A 19 2.93 1.53 14.85
C ALA A 19 1.82 2.00 13.88
N HIS A 20 2.17 2.88 12.95
CA HIS A 20 1.30 3.45 11.92
C HIS A 20 1.63 2.83 10.57
N ALA A 21 1.55 1.51 10.50
CA ALA A 21 1.25 0.85 9.24
C ALA A 21 0.45 -0.43 9.43
N CYS A 22 -0.49 -0.44 10.38
CA CYS A 22 -1.75 -1.18 10.21
C CYS A 22 -2.61 -0.53 9.11
N HIS A 23 -2.01 -0.11 8.01
CA HIS A 23 -2.75 -0.04 6.77
C HIS A 23 -2.99 -1.50 6.43
N ARG A 24 -4.21 -1.98 6.67
CA ARG A 24 -4.76 -3.16 6.01
C ARG A 24 -4.38 -3.03 4.53
N ARG A 25 -3.27 -3.63 4.12
CA ARG A 25 -2.99 -3.86 2.72
C ARG A 25 -3.95 -4.99 2.38
N PRO A 26 -5.07 -4.75 1.65
CA PRO A 26 -5.82 -5.87 1.12
C PRO A 26 -4.84 -6.74 0.32
N PRO A 27 -4.78 -8.05 0.56
CA PRO A 27 -3.76 -8.94 0.01
C PRO A 27 -3.90 -9.18 -1.51
N THR A 28 -4.61 -8.31 -2.24
CA THR A 28 -5.13 -8.61 -3.57
C THR A 28 -4.32 -7.99 -4.72
N ALA A 29 -3.46 -7.00 -4.47
CA ALA A 29 -2.60 -6.40 -5.51
C ALA A 29 -1.13 -6.54 -5.11
N SER A 30 -0.41 -7.42 -5.81
CA SER A 30 1.01 -7.69 -5.55
C SER A 30 1.92 -6.54 -6.00
N HIS A 31 1.48 -5.66 -6.90
CA HIS A 31 2.24 -4.50 -7.35
C HIS A 31 1.62 -3.14 -6.92
N PRO A 32 2.46 -2.15 -6.60
CA PRO A 32 2.00 -0.80 -6.28
C PRO A 32 1.29 -0.13 -7.47
N LYS A 33 1.75 -0.39 -8.71
CA LYS A 33 1.16 0.20 -9.95
C LYS A 33 -0.28 -0.26 -10.17
N GLU A 34 -0.57 -1.55 -9.99
CA GLU A 34 -1.94 -2.12 -10.06
C GLU A 34 -2.87 -1.43 -9.06
N ARG A 35 -2.38 -1.18 -7.85
CA ARG A 35 -3.13 -0.48 -6.80
C ARG A 35 -3.42 0.97 -7.14
N GLU A 36 -2.47 1.66 -7.77
CA GLU A 36 -2.68 3.03 -8.23
C GLU A 36 -3.71 3.09 -9.34
N ILE A 37 -3.72 2.14 -10.28
CA ILE A 37 -4.73 2.03 -11.33
C ILE A 37 -6.12 1.86 -10.74
N VAL A 38 -6.29 0.89 -9.82
CA VAL A 38 -7.58 0.69 -9.11
C VAL A 38 -7.99 1.95 -8.36
N LYS A 39 -7.07 2.60 -7.66
CA LYS A 39 -7.37 3.79 -6.86
C LYS A 39 -7.75 4.99 -7.73
N LYS A 40 -7.06 5.21 -8.86
CA LYS A 40 -7.33 6.32 -9.78
C LYS A 40 -8.62 6.13 -10.57
N GLY A 41 -8.92 4.91 -11.01
CA GLY A 41 -10.13 4.62 -11.79
C GLY A 41 -11.38 4.34 -10.96
N TRP A 42 -11.28 3.49 -9.93
CA TRP A 42 -12.43 2.95 -9.20
C TRP A 42 -12.44 3.28 -7.70
N GLY A 43 -11.33 3.79 -7.18
CA GLY A 43 -11.13 4.09 -5.76
C GLY A 43 -10.85 2.86 -4.90
N THR A 44 -11.68 1.81 -5.00
CA THR A 44 -11.56 0.59 -4.19
C THR A 44 -11.59 -0.68 -5.05
N TRP A 45 -10.92 -1.73 -4.55
CA TRP A 45 -10.87 -3.06 -5.18
C TRP A 45 -12.27 -3.65 -5.42
N THR A 46 -13.17 -3.51 -4.45
CA THR A 46 -14.54 -4.01 -4.57
C THR A 46 -15.31 -3.28 -5.68
N ASN A 47 -15.15 -1.96 -5.80
CA ASN A 47 -15.79 -1.18 -6.86
C ASN A 47 -15.23 -1.53 -8.24
N PHE A 48 -13.92 -1.77 -8.33
CA PHE A 48 -13.29 -2.30 -9.54
C PHE A 48 -13.92 -3.62 -9.96
N MET A 49 -13.91 -4.63 -9.09
CA MET A 49 -14.48 -5.94 -9.43
C MET A 49 -15.97 -5.86 -9.77
N GLN A 50 -16.77 -5.09 -9.03
CA GLN A 50 -18.19 -4.87 -9.37
C GLN A 50 -18.37 -4.26 -10.75
N SER A 51 -17.49 -3.33 -11.17
CA SER A 51 -17.56 -2.70 -12.50
C SER A 51 -17.26 -3.69 -13.64
N TYR A 52 -16.50 -4.75 -13.37
CA TYR A 52 -16.21 -5.83 -14.33
C TYR A 52 -17.10 -7.07 -14.15
N GLY A 53 -18.08 -7.03 -13.23
CA GLY A 53 -18.94 -8.18 -12.94
C GLY A 53 -18.23 -9.33 -12.21
N LEU A 54 -17.05 -9.07 -11.63
CA LEU A 54 -16.21 -10.06 -10.95
C LEU A 54 -16.59 -10.18 -9.46
N LYS A 55 -16.52 -11.39 -8.90
CA LYS A 55 -16.86 -11.65 -7.49
C LYS A 55 -15.62 -11.60 -6.60
N ALA A 56 -15.67 -10.74 -5.58
CA ALA A 56 -14.61 -10.54 -4.58
C ALA A 56 -14.23 -11.76 -3.72
N TYR A 57 -15.03 -12.83 -3.80
CA TYR A 57 -14.93 -14.04 -3.00
C TYR A 57 -14.66 -15.28 -3.86
N ASP A 58 -14.67 -15.15 -5.18
CA ASP A 58 -14.36 -16.22 -6.10
C ASP A 58 -12.90 -16.09 -6.55
N LEU A 59 -12.14 -17.17 -6.44
CA LEU A 59 -10.69 -17.13 -6.70
C LEU A 59 -10.37 -16.99 -8.19
N ASP A 60 -11.24 -17.47 -9.07
CA ASP A 60 -11.10 -17.37 -10.52
C ASP A 60 -11.36 -15.91 -10.96
N ASP A 61 -12.43 -15.32 -10.45
CA ASP A 61 -12.74 -13.89 -10.64
C ASP A 61 -11.62 -12.98 -10.09
N ILE A 62 -10.96 -13.35 -8.99
CA ILE A 62 -9.81 -12.62 -8.43
C ILE A 62 -8.57 -12.75 -9.32
N ASP A 63 -8.33 -13.91 -9.93
CA ASP A 63 -7.21 -14.11 -10.84
C ASP A 63 -7.40 -13.28 -12.11
N GLU A 64 -8.61 -13.30 -12.67
CA GLU A 64 -8.97 -12.47 -13.83
C GLU A 64 -8.83 -10.96 -13.52
N ALA A 65 -9.29 -10.53 -12.35
CA ALA A 65 -9.12 -9.17 -11.86
C ALA A 65 -7.63 -8.73 -11.83
N LYS A 66 -6.73 -9.64 -11.44
CA LYS A 66 -5.28 -9.38 -11.45
C LYS A 66 -4.71 -9.39 -12.86
N ALA A 67 -5.13 -10.30 -13.73
CA ALA A 67 -4.70 -10.35 -15.13
C ALA A 67 -5.04 -9.04 -15.86
N ILE A 68 -6.25 -8.52 -15.65
CA ILE A 68 -6.69 -7.22 -16.18
C ILE A 68 -5.77 -6.10 -15.71
N LEU A 69 -5.47 -6.03 -14.41
CA LEU A 69 -4.61 -4.99 -13.85
C LEU A 69 -3.16 -5.10 -14.30
N SER A 70 -2.65 -6.32 -14.44
CA SER A 70 -1.34 -6.58 -15.02
C SER A 70 -1.27 -6.08 -16.46
N ALA A 71 -2.31 -6.33 -17.27
CA ALA A 71 -2.38 -5.84 -18.64
C ALA A 71 -2.47 -4.30 -18.72
N MET A 72 -3.25 -3.67 -17.83
CA MET A 72 -3.33 -2.20 -17.73
C MET A 72 -1.99 -1.59 -17.31
N ALA A 73 -1.31 -2.18 -16.32
CA ALA A 73 -0.02 -1.69 -15.82
C ALA A 73 1.09 -1.79 -16.88
N ALA A 74 1.01 -2.78 -17.78
CA ALA A 74 1.91 -2.97 -18.90
C ALA A 74 1.63 -2.02 -20.08
N ASN A 75 0.41 -1.47 -20.22
CA ASN A 75 0.07 -0.47 -21.25
C ASN A 75 0.37 0.98 -20.82
N GLU A 76 0.58 1.25 -19.54
CA GLU A 76 1.06 2.55 -19.03
C GLU A 76 2.61 2.61 -18.97
N ASP A 77 3.28 2.12 -20.01
CA ASP A 77 4.73 2.26 -20.25
C ASP A 77 5.00 3.24 -21.40
#